data_AF-A0A2S8PDQ9-F1
#
_entry.id   AF-A0A2S8PDQ9-F1
#
_cell.length_a   1.000
_cell.length_b   1.000
_cell.length_c   1.000
_cell.angle_alpha   90.00
_cell.angle_beta   90.00
_cell.angle_gamma   90.00
#
_symmetry.space_group_name_H-M   'P 1'
#
loop_
_entity.id
_entity.type
_entity.pdbx_description
1 polymer ?
#
loop_
_entity_poly.entity_id
_entity_poly.type
_entity_poly.pdbx_seq_one_letter_code
_entity_poly.pdbx_strand_id
1 'polypeptide(L)' 'IDYNDVQGIAIEARQKLSSIRPISIGQASRISGVTPADISILLVYLEHYNRVTAARG' A
#
# COMPACT_ATOMS: atom_id res chain seq x y z
N ILE A 1 -2.54 6.03 -6.27
CA ILE A 1 -1.66 5.94 -5.07
C ILE A 1 -0.25 5.67 -5.56
N ASP A 2 0.71 6.47 -5.13
CA ASP A 2 2.11 6.17 -5.31
C ASP A 2 2.59 5.36 -4.09
N TYR A 3 3.14 4.17 -4.32
CA TYR A 3 3.64 3.35 -3.22
C TYR A 3 4.97 3.88 -2.67
N ASN A 4 5.68 4.72 -3.41
CA ASN A 4 6.91 5.35 -2.95
C ASN A 4 6.68 6.33 -1.79
N ASP A 5 5.50 6.93 -1.73
CA ASP A 5 5.08 7.85 -0.66
C ASP A 5 4.72 7.12 0.64
N VAL A 6 4.53 5.80 0.58
CA VAL A 6 4.16 4.99 1.75
C VAL A 6 5.41 4.65 2.55
N GLN A 7 5.67 5.46 3.57
CA GLN A 7 6.78 5.25 4.50
C GLN A 7 6.59 3.95 5.30
N GLY A 8 7.69 3.27 5.59
CA GLY A 8 7.71 2.05 6.39
C GLY A 8 7.47 0.74 5.62
N ILE A 9 7.03 0.79 4.36
CA ILE A 9 7.00 -0.38 3.48
C ILE A 9 8.40 -0.66 2.94
N ALA A 10 8.80 -1.93 2.93
CA ALA A 10 10.09 -2.35 2.38
C ALA A 10 10.26 -1.89 0.92
N ILE A 11 11.49 -1.54 0.53
CA ILE A 11 11.78 -1.06 -0.84
C ILE A 11 11.33 -2.10 -1.89
N GLU A 12 11.65 -3.38 -1.64
CA GLU A 12 11.24 -4.48 -2.52
C GLU A 12 9.72 -4.59 -2.64
N ALA A 13 8.99 -4.51 -1.52
CA ALA A 13 7.54 -4.53 -1.51
C ALA A 13 6.97 -3.34 -2.31
N ARG A 14 7.49 -2.12 -2.13
CA ARG A 14 7.07 -0.94 -2.91
C ARG A 14 7.30 -1.11 -4.41
N GLN A 15 8.45 -1.65 -4.81
CA GLN A 15 8.75 -1.91 -6.22
C GLN A 15 7.80 -2.93 -6.84
N LYS A 16 7.52 -4.02 -6.11
CA LYS A 16 6.61 -5.08 -6.56
C LYS A 16 5.16 -4.59 -6.61
N LEU A 17 4.69 -3.88 -5.59
CA LEU A 17 3.36 -3.25 -5.57
C LEU A 17 3.21 -2.25 -6.72
N SER A 18 4.25 -1.45 -6.99
CA SER A 18 4.26 -0.49 -8.11
C SER A 18 4.25 -1.16 -9.48
N SER A 19 4.90 -2.31 -9.63
CA SER A 19 4.93 -3.07 -10.89
C SER A 19 3.63 -3.85 -11.13
N ILE A 20 3.12 -4.52 -10.10
CA ILE A 20 1.95 -5.41 -10.21
C ILE A 20 0.64 -4.61 -10.14
N ARG A 21 0.63 -3.47 -9.44
CA ARG A 21 -0.55 -2.61 -9.23
C ARG A 21 -1.79 -3.41 -8.78
N PRO A 22 -1.74 -4.04 -7.59
CA PRO A 22 -2.84 -4.88 -7.15
C PRO A 22 -4.14 -4.08 -6.96
N ILE A 23 -5.26 -4.67 -7.39
CA ILE A 23 -6.59 -4.03 -7.30
C ILE A 23 -7.23 -4.16 -5.91
N SER A 24 -6.68 -5.02 -5.06
CA SER A 24 -7.16 -5.25 -3.71
C SER A 24 -6.03 -5.62 -2.76
N ILE A 25 -6.25 -5.40 -1.46
CA ILE A 25 -5.31 -5.80 -0.40
C ILE A 25 -5.13 -7.31 -0.36
N GLY A 26 -6.19 -8.08 -0.62
CA GLY A 26 -6.10 -9.54 -0.71
C GLY A 26 -5.24 -10.03 -1.88
N GLN A 27 -5.16 -9.28 -2.98
CA GLN A 27 -4.20 -9.57 -4.04
C GLN A 27 -2.79 -9.13 -3.63
N ALA A 28 -2.65 -7.94 -3.04
CA ALA A 28 -1.37 -7.41 -2.58
C ALA A 28 -0.68 -8.35 -1.59
N SER A 29 -1.43 -8.95 -0.66
CA SER A 29 -0.90 -9.88 0.35
C SER A 29 -0.37 -11.19 -0.21
N ARG A 30 -0.73 -11.55 -1.44
CA ARG A 30 -0.23 -12.75 -2.12
C ARG A 30 1.01 -12.49 -2.99
N ILE A 31 1.44 -11.23 -3.12
CA ILE A 31 2.63 -10.89 -3.88
C ILE A 31 3.85 -11.37 -3.09
N SER A 32 4.68 -12.21 -3.72
CA SER A 32 5.94 -12.65 -3.12
C SER A 32 6.82 -11.46 -2.73
N GLY A 33 7.37 -11.44 -1.52
CA GLY A 33 8.16 -10.32 -1.00
C GLY A 33 7.34 -9.14 -0.47
N VAL A 34 6.00 -9.27 -0.41
CA VAL A 34 5.14 -8.39 0.39
C VAL A 34 4.80 -9.15 1.68
N THR A 35 5.16 -8.57 2.83
CA THR A 35 4.94 -9.19 4.14
C THR A 35 3.61 -8.75 4.76
N PRO A 36 3.09 -9.46 5.77
CA PRO A 36 1.94 -8.99 6.53
C PRO A 36 2.15 -7.61 7.17
N ALA A 37 3.39 -7.26 7.56
CA ALA A 37 3.71 -5.94 8.10
C ALA A 37 3.57 -4.84 7.04
N ASP A 38 4.04 -5.07 5.82
CA ASP A 38 3.87 -4.14 4.70
C ASP A 38 2.38 -3.87 4.40
N ILE A 39 1.56 -4.92 4.48
CA ILE A 39 0.10 -4.82 4.29
C ILE A 39 -0.55 -3.98 5.39
N SER A 40 -0.18 -4.18 6.66
CA SER A 40 -0.69 -3.37 7.76
C SER A 40 -0.36 -1.89 7.60
N ILE A 41 0.88 -1.57 7.18
CA ILE A 41 1.29 -0.19 6.91
C ILE A 41 0.51 0.40 5.74
N LEU A 42 0.35 -0.36 4.65
CA LEU A 42 -0.44 0.06 3.51
C LEU A 42 -1.89 0.37 3.91
N LEU A 43 -2.52 -0.49 4.72
CA LEU A 43 -3.89 -0.26 5.21
C LEU A 43 -4.03 1.04 6.00
N VAL A 44 -3.12 1.31 6.94
CA VAL A 44 -3.12 2.56 7.71
C VAL A 44 -2.94 3.77 6.79
N TYR A 45 -2.04 3.68 5.81
CA TYR A 45 -1.85 4.74 4.83
C TYR A 45 -3.11 5.00 4.01
N LEU A 46 -3.79 3.94 3.54
CA LEU A 46 -5.02 4.05 2.76
C LEU A 46 -6.15 4.68 3.56
N GLU A 47 -6.30 4.30 4.83
CA GLU A 47 -7.29 4.88 5.73
C GLU A 47 -7.06 6.39 5.88
N HIS A 48 -5.81 6.80 6.11
CA HIS A 48 -5.45 8.21 6.21
C HIS A 48 -5.71 8.96 4.91
N TYR A 49 -5.27 8.41 3.78
CA TYR A 49 -5.46 8.98 2.45
C TYR A 49 -6.95 9.21 2.14
N ASN A 50 -7.79 8.22 2.44
CA ASN A 50 -9.24 8.30 2.24
C ASN A 50 -9.88 9.36 3.14
N ARG A 51 -9.49 9.43 4.42
CA ARG A 51 -10.00 10.45 5.35
C ARG A 51 -9.69 11.87 4.88
N VAL A 52 -8.45 12.10 4.43
CA VAL A 52 -8.02 13.41 3.92
C VAL A 52 -8.74 13.76 2.61
N THR A 53 -8.91 12.79 1.71
CA THR A 53 -9.61 13.01 0.45
C THR A 53 -11.08 13.33 0.67
N ALA A 54 -11.76 12.61 1.57
CA ALA A 54 -13.16 12.86 1.91
C ALA A 54 -13.37 14.24 2.57
N ALA A 55 -12.42 14.70 3.38
CA ALA A 55 -12.51 16.01 4.03
C ALA A 55 -12.22 17.20 3.09
N ARG A 56 -11.68 16.94 1.89
CA ARG A 56 -11.38 17.96 0.87
C ARG A 56 -12.49 18.18 -0.15
N GLY A 57 -13.51 17.31 -0.17
CA GLY A 57 -14.67 17.41 -1.06
C GLY A 57 -15.92 17.85 -0.32
#